data_AF-A0A0G0ZJX1-F1
#
_entry.id   AF-A0A0G0ZJX1-F1
#
_cell.length_a   1.000
_cell.length_b   1.000
_cell.length_c   1.000
_cell.angle_alpha   90.00
_cell.angle_beta   90.00
_cell.angle_gamma   90.00
#
_symmetry.space_group_name_H-M   'P 1'
#
loop_
_entity.id
_entity.type
_entity.pdbx_description
1 polymer ?
#
loop_
_entity_poly.entity_id
_entity_poly.type
_entity_poly.pdbx_seq_one_letter_code
_entity_poly.pdbx_strand_id
1 'polypeptide(L)'
;MVQSLIPSDFLQNIMASSTSVAVDFLRSILAALWTSFQPYFPYAVAILFVLLVIASVDAMLGRTGMLGSLLYHIFYFGILGVIVWIEGLEILLNPYFDLIGLALYRFCYWLTGVILQKFRNRY
;
A
#
# COMPACT_ATOMS: atom_id res chain seq x y z
N MET A 1 29.82 -38.52 24.20
CA MET A 1 28.70 -37.91 23.45
C MET A 1 28.19 -36.76 24.29
N VAL A 2 28.48 -35.51 23.91
CA VAL A 2 27.95 -34.33 24.60
C VAL A 2 26.55 -34.08 24.05
N GLN A 3 25.52 -34.50 24.78
CA GLN A 3 24.16 -34.07 24.51
C GLN A 3 24.11 -32.54 24.68
N SER A 4 23.66 -31.83 23.64
CA SER A 4 23.49 -30.38 23.67
C SER A 4 22.57 -30.00 24.84
N LEU A 5 23.13 -29.32 25.84
CA LEU A 5 22.50 -28.93 27.11
C LEU A 5 21.38 -27.89 26.98
N ILE A 6 21.00 -27.52 25.75
CA ILE A 6 19.89 -26.60 25.50
C ILE A 6 18.89 -27.35 24.62
N PRO A 7 17.70 -27.70 25.14
CA PRO A 7 16.64 -28.30 24.35
C PRO A 7 16.33 -27.38 23.15
N SER A 8 16.21 -27.95 21.94
CA SER A 8 15.80 -27.21 20.74
C SER A 8 14.53 -26.39 20.97
N ASP A 9 13.64 -26.91 21.80
CA ASP A 9 12.35 -26.34 22.13
C ASP A 9 12.49 -25.10 23.02
N PHE A 10 13.53 -25.05 23.86
CA PHE A 10 13.86 -23.86 24.66
C PHE A 10 14.38 -22.72 23.78
N LEU A 11 15.23 -23.02 22.80
CA LEU A 11 15.69 -22.03 21.81
C LEU A 11 14.55 -21.56 20.91
N GLN A 12 13.67 -22.46 20.45
CA GLN A 12 12.50 -22.09 19.67
C GLN A 12 11.53 -21.20 20.46
N ASN A 13 11.29 -21.50 21.74
CA ASN A 13 10.42 -20.67 22.57
C ASN A 13 11.01 -19.28 22.87
N ILE A 14 12.34 -19.18 23.08
CA ILE A 14 13.01 -17.88 23.23
C ILE A 14 12.97 -17.09 21.91
N MET A 15 13.25 -17.74 20.78
CA MET A 15 13.15 -17.08 19.48
C MET A 15 11.72 -16.62 19.20
N ALA A 16 10.73 -17.46 19.46
CA ALA A 16 9.31 -17.13 19.29
C ALA A 16 8.88 -15.95 20.18
N SER A 17 9.28 -15.94 21.46
CA SER A 17 8.95 -14.83 22.37
C SER A 17 9.68 -13.54 21.99
N SER A 18 10.90 -13.65 21.46
CA SER A 18 11.67 -12.49 20.98
C SER A 18 11.03 -11.89 19.72
N THR A 19 10.57 -12.74 18.80
CA THR A 19 9.85 -12.30 17.60
C THR A 19 8.49 -11.71 17.90
N SER A 20 7.74 -12.26 18.86
CA SER A 20 6.43 -11.71 19.23
C SER A 20 6.57 -10.32 19.85
N VAL A 21 7.52 -10.13 20.76
CA VAL A 21 7.81 -8.82 21.37
C VAL A 21 8.25 -7.80 20.31
N ALA A 22 9.06 -8.21 19.34
CA ALA A 22 9.48 -7.32 18.25
C ALA A 22 8.31 -6.89 17.36
N VAL A 23 7.39 -7.80 17.03
CA VAL A 23 6.18 -7.50 16.22
C VAL A 23 5.23 -6.58 16.98
N ASP A 24 5.00 -6.81 18.27
CA ASP A 24 4.13 -5.98 19.10
C ASP A 24 4.69 -4.55 19.27
N PHE A 25 6.02 -4.44 19.41
CA PHE A 25 6.70 -3.14 19.44
C PHE A 25 6.56 -2.41 18.10
N LEU A 26 6.74 -3.11 16.97
CA LEU A 26 6.57 -2.54 15.64
C LEU A 26 5.13 -2.05 15.42
N ARG A 27 4.14 -2.86 15.82
CA ARG A 27 2.72 -2.50 15.75
C ARG A 27 2.45 -1.22 16.53
N SER A 28 2.98 -1.12 17.75
CA SER A 28 2.84 0.07 18.60
C SER A 28 3.45 1.33 17.96
N ILE A 29 4.62 1.21 17.31
CA ILE A 29 5.24 2.33 16.58
C ILE A 29 4.38 2.74 15.38
N LEU A 30 3.90 1.77 14.59
CA LEU A 30 3.05 2.04 13.42
C LEU A 30 1.72 2.68 13.83
N ALA A 31 1.13 2.26 14.93
CA ALA A 31 -0.07 2.88 15.50
C ALA A 31 0.18 4.35 15.89
N ALA A 32 1.29 4.62 16.60
CA ALA A 32 1.65 5.97 17.02
C ALA A 32 1.95 6.90 15.83
N LEU A 33 2.69 6.39 14.84
CA LEU A 33 2.95 7.09 13.58
C LEU A 33 1.65 7.36 12.82
N TRP A 34 0.76 6.36 12.73
CA TRP A 34 -0.51 6.52 12.04
C TRP A 34 -1.38 7.57 12.71
N THR A 35 -1.51 7.54 14.04
CA THR A 35 -2.30 8.52 14.80
C THR A 35 -1.80 9.95 14.57
N SER A 36 -0.48 10.12 14.43
CA SER A 36 0.15 11.41 14.15
C SER A 36 -0.06 11.86 12.70
N PHE A 37 -0.12 10.93 11.76
CA PHE A 37 -0.24 11.21 10.32
C PHE A 37 -1.70 11.30 9.82
N GLN A 38 -2.63 10.62 10.48
CA GLN A 38 -4.04 10.50 10.09
C GLN A 38 -4.72 11.86 9.86
N PRO A 39 -4.49 12.93 10.66
CA PRO A 39 -5.06 14.25 10.38
C PRO A 39 -4.60 14.87 9.06
N TYR A 40 -3.42 14.47 8.57
CA TYR A 40 -2.82 15.06 7.37
C TYR A 40 -3.20 14.35 6.07
N PHE A 41 -3.73 13.12 6.16
CA PHE A 41 -3.98 12.36 4.96
C PHE A 41 -5.09 12.92 4.04
N PRO A 42 -6.10 13.71 4.49
CA PRO A 42 -6.99 14.41 3.54
C PRO A 42 -6.23 15.38 2.63
N TYR A 43 -5.16 16.02 3.13
CA TYR A 43 -4.32 16.89 2.32
C TYR A 43 -3.51 16.11 1.29
N ALA A 44 -3.01 14.91 1.64
CA ALA A 44 -2.33 14.03 0.69
C ALA A 44 -3.28 13.58 -0.44
N VAL A 45 -4.53 13.25 -0.11
CA VAL A 45 -5.57 12.94 -1.10
C VAL A 45 -5.87 14.13 -1.99
N ALA A 46 -5.98 15.34 -1.42
CA ALA A 46 -6.20 16.57 -2.17
C ALA A 46 -5.05 16.84 -3.17
N ILE A 47 -3.80 16.65 -2.76
CA ILE A 47 -2.63 16.80 -3.65
C ILE A 47 -2.68 15.78 -4.80
N LEU A 48 -2.98 14.52 -4.51
CA LEU A 48 -3.13 13.49 -5.55
C LEU A 48 -4.25 13.83 -6.53
N PHE A 49 -5.36 14.40 -6.05
CA PHE A 49 -6.45 14.86 -6.90
C PHE A 49 -6.03 16.01 -7.82
N VAL A 50 -5.29 17.01 -7.31
CA VAL A 50 -4.76 18.10 -8.15
C VAL A 50 -3.82 17.55 -9.24
N LEU A 51 -2.93 16.62 -8.89
CA LEU A 51 -2.05 15.96 -9.86
C LEU A 51 -2.83 15.20 -10.94
N LEU A 52 -3.92 14.52 -10.57
CA LEU A 52 -4.82 13.85 -11.51
C LEU A 52 -5.41 14.84 -12.52
N VAL A 53 -5.90 15.99 -12.04
CA VAL A 53 -6.49 17.03 -12.89
C VAL A 53 -5.45 17.57 -13.87
N ILE A 54 -4.25 17.90 -13.40
CA ILE A 54 -3.16 18.42 -14.25
C ILE A 54 -2.84 17.44 -15.38
N ALA A 55 -2.65 16.15 -15.06
CA ALA A 55 -2.35 15.18 -16.10
C ALA A 55 -3.51 14.87 -17.03
N SER A 56 -4.76 14.98 -16.54
CA SER A 56 -5.94 14.86 -17.39
C SER A 56 -5.98 15.98 -18.44
N VAL A 57 -5.66 17.21 -18.03
CA VAL A 57 -5.54 18.36 -18.96
C VAL A 57 -4.41 18.13 -19.95
N ASP A 58 -3.24 17.69 -19.49
CA ASP A 58 -2.07 17.43 -20.33
C ASP A 58 -2.33 16.32 -21.36
N ALA A 59 -3.13 15.33 -20.98
CA ALA A 59 -3.57 14.26 -21.87
C ALA A 59 -4.55 14.73 -22.95
N MET A 60 -5.44 15.67 -22.63
CA MET A 60 -6.33 16.31 -23.61
C MET A 60 -5.55 17.13 -24.64
N LEU A 61 -4.32 17.57 -24.32
CA LEU A 61 -3.40 18.23 -25.25
C LEU A 61 -2.60 17.25 -26.13
N GLY A 62 -2.94 15.95 -26.12
CA GLY A 62 -2.37 14.93 -27.01
C GLY A 62 -1.24 14.10 -26.41
N ARG A 63 -0.86 14.33 -25.14
CA ARG A 63 0.19 13.57 -24.43
C ARG A 63 -0.39 12.40 -23.64
N THR A 64 -0.99 11.44 -24.34
CA THR A 64 -1.73 10.31 -23.73
C THR A 64 -0.86 9.27 -23.02
N GLY A 65 0.43 9.17 -23.37
CA GLY A 65 1.36 8.21 -22.76
C GLY A 65 1.62 8.44 -21.26
N MET A 66 1.63 9.70 -20.81
CA MET A 66 1.83 10.05 -19.40
C MET A 66 0.59 9.77 -18.55
N LEU A 67 -0.59 9.93 -19.15
CA LEU A 67 -1.88 9.75 -18.46
C LEU A 67 -2.02 8.35 -17.91
N GLY A 68 -1.71 7.33 -18.71
CA GLY A 68 -1.89 5.93 -18.30
C GLY A 68 -1.03 5.54 -17.10
N SER A 69 0.23 5.95 -17.09
CA SER A 69 1.12 5.72 -15.95
C SER A 69 0.62 6.44 -14.71
N LEU A 70 0.23 7.72 -14.83
CA LEU A 70 -0.25 8.48 -13.69
C LEU A 70 -1.58 7.92 -13.14
N LEU A 71 -2.53 7.57 -14.00
CA LEU A 71 -3.81 6.98 -13.61
C LEU A 71 -3.60 5.69 -12.80
N TYR A 72 -2.70 4.82 -13.28
CA TYR A 72 -2.36 3.59 -12.59
C TYR A 72 -1.83 3.86 -11.18
N HIS A 73 -0.87 4.77 -11.03
CA HIS A 73 -0.29 5.07 -9.72
C HIS A 73 -1.31 5.74 -8.80
N ILE A 74 -2.18 6.61 -9.32
CA ILE A 74 -3.22 7.25 -8.53
C ILE A 74 -4.25 6.23 -8.04
N PHE A 75 -4.71 5.29 -8.87
CA PHE A 75 -5.61 4.25 -8.41
C PHE A 75 -4.92 3.31 -7.40
N TYR A 76 -3.69 2.90 -7.69
CA TYR A 76 -2.93 2.01 -6.81
C TYR A 76 -2.69 2.63 -5.44
N PHE A 77 -2.06 3.81 -5.38
CA PHE A 77 -1.79 4.50 -4.11
C PHE A 77 -3.06 5.07 -3.47
N GLY A 78 -4.07 5.45 -4.26
CA GLY A 78 -5.34 5.93 -3.74
C GLY A 78 -6.10 4.84 -2.99
N ILE A 79 -6.29 3.67 -3.62
CA ILE A 79 -6.98 2.54 -2.97
C ILE A 79 -6.14 2.01 -1.80
N LEU A 80 -4.82 1.86 -1.97
CA LEU A 80 -3.93 1.43 -0.89
C LEU A 80 -3.96 2.44 0.27
N GLY A 81 -4.02 3.73 -0.04
CA GLY A 81 -4.21 4.80 0.94
C GLY A 81 -5.53 4.66 1.69
N VAL A 82 -6.65 4.40 1.00
CA VAL A 82 -7.95 4.17 1.65
C VAL A 82 -7.92 2.96 2.58
N ILE A 83 -7.27 1.87 2.17
CA ILE A 83 -7.09 0.67 3.02
C ILE A 83 -6.31 1.04 4.28
N VAL A 84 -5.16 1.72 4.13
CA VAL A 84 -4.35 2.19 5.27
C VAL A 84 -5.11 3.21 6.12
N TRP A 85 -6.01 4.00 5.54
CA TRP A 85 -6.82 4.95 6.30
C TRP A 85 -7.83 4.27 7.22
N ILE A 86 -8.48 3.21 6.73
CA ILE A 86 -9.50 2.46 7.47
C ILE A 86 -8.85 1.54 8.52
N GLU A 87 -7.83 0.79 8.12
CA GLU A 87 -7.21 -0.26 8.93
C GLU A 87 -5.97 0.21 9.71
N GLY A 88 -5.45 1.40 9.39
CA GLY A 88 -4.19 1.91 9.93
C GLY A 88 -2.94 1.33 9.26
N LEU A 89 -1.76 1.83 9.65
CA LEU A 89 -0.46 1.35 9.16
C LEU A 89 -0.14 -0.10 9.57
N GLU A 90 -0.84 -0.63 10.58
CA GLU A 90 -0.64 -2.00 11.05
C GLU A 90 -1.02 -3.06 10.01
N ILE A 91 -1.87 -2.70 9.03
CA ILE A 91 -2.24 -3.58 7.93
C ILE A 91 -1.01 -4.04 7.12
N LEU A 92 0.07 -3.27 7.12
CA LEU A 92 1.34 -3.61 6.46
C LEU A 92 2.04 -4.83 7.10
N LEU A 93 1.73 -5.14 8.36
CA LEU A 93 2.26 -6.31 9.05
C LEU A 93 1.37 -7.55 8.86
N ASN A 94 0.24 -7.41 8.16
CA ASN A 94 -0.64 -8.54 7.91
C ASN A 94 0.01 -9.51 6.91
N PRO A 95 0.10 -10.82 7.20
CA PRO A 95 0.70 -11.79 6.28
C PRO A 95 -0.02 -11.88 4.93
N TYR A 96 -1.28 -11.44 4.86
CA TYR A 96 -2.05 -11.37 3.62
C TYR A 96 -1.86 -10.05 2.85
N PHE A 97 -1.10 -9.09 3.37
CA PHE A 97 -0.94 -7.79 2.74
C PHE A 97 -0.27 -7.89 1.36
N ASP A 98 0.69 -8.80 1.20
CA ASP A 98 1.33 -9.04 -0.12
C ASP A 98 0.33 -9.56 -1.16
N LEU A 99 -0.58 -10.44 -0.74
CA LEU A 99 -1.67 -10.95 -1.58
C LEU A 99 -2.65 -9.82 -1.95
N ILE A 100 -3.00 -8.98 -0.98
CA ILE A 100 -3.84 -7.79 -1.21
C ILE A 100 -3.15 -6.85 -2.21
N GLY A 101 -1.86 -6.58 -2.03
CA GLY A 101 -1.05 -5.74 -2.90
C GLY A 101 -0.99 -6.29 -4.34
N LEU A 102 -0.81 -7.60 -4.50
CA LEU A 102 -0.80 -8.24 -5.82
C LEU A 102 -2.17 -8.18 -6.51
N ALA A 103 -3.25 -8.44 -5.76
CA ALA A 103 -4.61 -8.34 -6.28
C ALA A 103 -4.91 -6.90 -6.71
N LEU A 104 -4.52 -5.93 -5.88
CA LEU A 104 -4.70 -4.51 -6.15
C LEU A 104 -3.91 -4.06 -7.37
N TYR A 105 -2.64 -4.48 -7.50
CA TYR A 105 -1.81 -4.21 -8.67
C TYR A 105 -2.51 -4.62 -9.97
N ARG A 106 -2.99 -5.87 -10.02
CA ARG A 106 -3.69 -6.42 -11.20
C ARG A 106 -4.98 -5.67 -11.49
N PHE A 107 -5.77 -5.38 -10.45
CA PHE A 107 -7.02 -4.66 -10.58
C PHE A 107 -6.80 -3.23 -11.11
N CYS A 108 -5.85 -2.48 -10.55
CA CYS A 108 -5.53 -1.12 -10.99
C CYS A 108 -5.00 -1.09 -12.43
N TYR A 109 -4.16 -2.06 -12.82
CA TYR A 109 -3.68 -2.16 -14.19
C TYR A 109 -4.83 -2.40 -15.18
N TRP A 110 -5.73 -3.32 -14.86
CA TRP A 110 -6.92 -3.59 -15.66
C TRP A 110 -7.85 -2.37 -15.75
N LEU A 111 -8.12 -1.71 -14.61
CA LEU A 111 -8.99 -0.53 -14.53
C LEU A 111 -8.44 0.63 -15.39
N THR A 112 -7.15 0.92 -15.28
CA THR A 112 -6.48 1.92 -16.11
C THR A 112 -6.61 1.59 -17.60
N GLY A 113 -6.43 0.31 -17.97
CA GLY A 113 -6.62 -0.14 -19.35
C GLY A 113 -8.03 0.11 -19.89
N VAL A 114 -9.07 -0.20 -19.10
CA VAL A 114 -10.48 0.03 -19.46
C VAL A 114 -10.76 1.52 -19.66
N ILE A 115 -10.25 2.37 -18.78
CA ILE A 115 -10.46 3.82 -18.86
C ILE A 115 -9.77 4.39 -20.11
N LEU A 116 -8.50 4.04 -20.34
CA LEU A 116 -7.76 4.49 -21.52
C LEU A 116 -8.39 4.03 -22.83
N GLN A 117 -8.91 2.80 -22.90
CA GLN A 117 -9.64 2.31 -24.07
C GLN A 117 -10.89 3.15 -24.36
N LYS A 118 -11.64 3.54 -23.32
CA LYS A 118 -12.80 4.44 -23.48
C LYS A 118 -12.39 5.83 -23.97
N PHE A 119 -11.27 6.37 -23.51
CA PHE A 119 -10.76 7.64 -24.01
C PHE A 119 -10.32 7.53 -25.48
N ARG A 120 -9.60 6.47 -25.85
CA ARG A 120 -9.14 6.24 -27.23
C ARG A 120 -10.28 5.99 -28.21
N ASN A 121 -11.41 5.43 -27.79
CA ASN A 121 -12.55 5.20 -28.69
C ASN A 121 -13.45 6.45 -28.88
N ARG A 122 -13.20 7.54 -28.13
CA ARG A 122 -13.96 8.80 -28.23
C ARG A 122 -13.27 9.89 -29.07
N TYR A 123 -12.01 9.69 -29.42
CA TYR A 123 -11.18 10.57 -30.24
C TYR A 123 -10.59 9.78 -31.40
#